data_AF-A0A349PTN3-F1
#
_entry.id   AF-A0A349PTN3-F1
#
_cell.length_a   1.000
_cell.length_b   1.000
_cell.length_c   1.000
_cell.angle_alpha   90.00
_cell.angle_beta   90.00
_cell.angle_gamma   90.00
#
_symmetry.space_group_name_H-M   'P 1'
#
loop_
_entity.id
_entity.type
_entity.pdbx_description
1 polymer ?
#
loop_
_entity_poly.entity_id
_entity_poly.type
_entity_poly.pdbx_seq_one_letter_code
_entity_poly.pdbx_strand_id
1 'polypeptide(L)'
;LIHCNPAACELLGRTADECVYSELFESICPFSHVITMQRSDYVEGELTVGERSVELYFAPFSDEESGGVLIVLHDVTEHRKTEERRKEFVANVSHELRTPL
;
A
#
# COMPACT_ATOMS: atom_id res chain seq x y z
N LEU A 1 14.43 -7.12 -6.12
CA LEU A 1 14.22 -7.09 -4.65
C LEU A 1 15.31 -7.91 -3.98
N ILE A 2 15.83 -7.51 -2.80
CA ILE A 2 16.85 -8.31 -2.07
C ILE A 2 16.19 -9.48 -1.33
N HIS A 3 14.98 -9.26 -0.81
CA HIS A 3 14.17 -10.27 -0.17
C HIS A 3 12.68 -9.93 -0.34
N CYS A 4 11.84 -10.93 -0.55
CA CYS A 4 10.40 -10.81 -0.57
C CYS A 4 9.82 -12.06 0.09
N ASN A 5 8.98 -11.90 1.11
CA ASN A 5 8.36 -13.05 1.77
C ASN A 5 7.17 -13.59 0.95
N PRO A 6 6.74 -14.85 1.17
CA PRO A 6 5.66 -15.45 0.38
C PRO A 6 4.35 -14.66 0.42
N ALA A 7 4.01 -14.07 1.58
CA ALA A 7 2.80 -13.26 1.74
C ALA A 7 2.82 -12.01 0.85
N ALA A 8 3.95 -11.31 0.73
CA ALA A 8 4.06 -10.16 -0.15
C ALA A 8 3.93 -10.56 -1.63
N CYS A 9 4.49 -11.71 -2.05
CA CYS A 9 4.30 -12.24 -3.40
C CYS A 9 2.81 -12.53 -3.70
N GLU A 10 2.10 -13.13 -2.74
CA GLU A 10 0.67 -13.43 -2.86
C GLU A 10 -0.19 -12.15 -2.97
N LEU A 11 0.13 -11.13 -2.18
CA LEU A 11 -0.54 -9.83 -2.21
C LEU A 11 -0.29 -9.09 -3.53
N LEU A 12 0.95 -9.11 -4.02
CA LEU A 12 1.33 -8.48 -5.28
C LEU A 12 0.91 -9.27 -6.53
N GLY A 13 0.51 -10.54 -6.36
CA GLY A 13 0.15 -11.43 -7.46
C GLY A 13 1.32 -11.74 -8.40
N ARG A 14 2.56 -11.59 -7.91
CA ARG A 14 3.80 -11.75 -8.69
C ARG A 14 4.87 -12.47 -7.87
N THR A 15 5.81 -13.10 -8.55
CA THR A 15 6.96 -13.76 -7.90
C THR A 15 8.08 -12.76 -7.60
N ALA A 16 8.85 -13.03 -6.54
CA ALA A 16 9.93 -12.16 -6.08
C ALA A 16 11.03 -11.95 -7.14
N ASP A 17 11.30 -12.99 -7.94
CA ASP A 17 12.37 -13.02 -8.94
C ASP A 17 12.06 -12.14 -10.17
N GLU A 18 10.79 -11.81 -10.39
CA GLU A 18 10.33 -11.01 -11.54
C GLU A 18 10.09 -9.53 -11.19
N CYS A 19 10.24 -9.15 -9.93
CA CYS A 19 9.86 -7.83 -9.46
C CYS A 19 11.07 -6.91 -9.19
N VAL A 20 11.08 -5.74 -9.83
CA VAL A 20 12.03 -4.66 -9.55
C VAL A 20 11.32 -3.50 -8.84
N TYR A 21 11.99 -2.87 -7.86
CA TYR A 21 11.45 -1.71 -7.13
C TYR A 21 10.94 -0.63 -8.09
N SER A 22 11.70 -0.37 -9.14
CA SER A 22 11.40 0.65 -10.14
C SER A 22 10.05 0.46 -10.83
N GLU A 23 9.60 -0.79 -10.98
CA GLU A 23 8.36 -1.13 -11.66
C GLU A 23 7.16 -1.08 -10.72
N LEU A 24 7.35 -1.45 -9.46
CA LEU A 24 6.25 -1.57 -8.49
C LEU A 24 6.01 -0.29 -7.69
N PHE A 25 7.08 0.41 -7.33
CA PHE A 25 7.03 1.39 -6.25
C PHE A 25 7.58 2.76 -6.63
N GLU A 26 8.35 2.92 -7.71
CA GLU A 26 8.96 4.21 -8.07
C GLU A 26 7.93 5.32 -8.31
N SER A 27 6.78 4.96 -8.89
CA SER A 27 5.68 5.89 -9.13
C SER A 27 4.95 6.31 -7.85
N ILE A 28 5.07 5.54 -6.78
CA ILE A 28 4.43 5.77 -5.47
C ILE A 28 5.40 6.50 -4.55
N CYS A 29 6.60 5.95 -4.40
CA CYS A 29 7.66 6.50 -3.57
C CYS A 29 9.01 6.30 -4.28
N PRO A 30 9.62 7.38 -4.81
CA PRO A 30 10.91 7.26 -5.47
C PRO A 30 11.97 6.70 -4.52
N PHE A 31 12.81 5.79 -5.01
CA PHE A 31 13.84 5.16 -4.16
C PHE A 31 14.76 6.21 -3.53
N SER A 32 15.12 7.22 -4.33
CA SER A 32 15.96 8.35 -3.91
C SER A 32 15.38 9.13 -2.73
N HIS A 33 14.06 9.20 -2.60
CA HIS A 33 13.41 9.86 -1.49
C HIS A 33 13.66 9.06 -0.21
N VAL A 34 13.36 7.77 -0.23
CA VAL A 34 13.42 6.91 0.96
C VAL A 34 14.84 6.82 1.54
N ILE A 35 15.86 6.67 0.70
CA ILE A 35 17.25 6.55 1.18
C ILE A 35 17.81 7.82 1.83
N THR A 36 17.17 8.98 1.61
CA THR A 36 17.57 10.24 2.25
C THR A 36 16.88 10.49 3.59
N MET A 37 15.92 9.64 3.97
CA MET A 37 15.16 9.76 5.20
C MET A 37 15.95 9.29 6.43
N GLN A 38 15.56 9.76 7.62
CA GLN A 38 16.13 9.24 8.86
C GLN A 38 15.62 7.83 9.13
N ARG A 39 16.38 7.01 9.85
CA ARG A 39 16.01 5.61 10.18
C ARG A 39 14.67 5.46 10.91
N SER A 40 14.20 6.51 11.58
CA SER A 40 12.93 6.49 12.32
C SER A 40 11.73 6.96 11.49
N ASP A 41 11.98 7.47 10.28
CA ASP A 41 10.94 7.97 9.40
C ASP A 41 10.40 6.85 8.51
N TYR A 42 9.16 7.03 8.05
CA TYR A 42 8.55 6.20 7.04
C TYR A 42 7.61 7.03 6.15
N VAL A 43 7.31 6.51 4.95
CA VAL A 43 6.31 7.08 4.04
C VAL A 43 5.19 6.07 3.86
N GLU A 44 3.97 6.56 3.89
CA GLU A 44 2.77 5.78 3.55
C GLU A 44 2.45 5.95 2.07
N GLY A 45 2.09 4.85 1.42
CA GLY A 45 1.60 4.83 0.06
C GLY A 45 0.47 3.82 -0.10
N GLU A 46 -0.14 3.80 -1.27
CA GLU A 46 -1.23 2.87 -1.56
C GLU A 46 -1.05 2.30 -2.97
N LEU A 47 -1.40 1.03 -3.10
CA LEU A 47 -1.41 0.32 -4.37
C LEU A 47 -2.67 -0.52 -4.48
N THR A 48 -3.31 -0.48 -5.63
CA THR A 48 -4.39 -1.40 -5.99
C THR A 48 -3.83 -2.55 -6.81
N VAL A 49 -4.04 -3.78 -6.35
CA VAL A 49 -3.62 -5.01 -7.05
C VAL A 49 -4.85 -5.86 -7.34
N GLY A 50 -5.35 -5.82 -8.57
CA GLY A 50 -6.63 -6.44 -8.93
C GLY A 50 -7.78 -5.78 -8.16
N GLU A 51 -8.49 -6.55 -7.34
CA GLU A 51 -9.57 -6.06 -6.46
C GLU A 51 -9.10 -5.75 -5.02
N ARG A 52 -7.79 -5.85 -4.76
CA ARG A 52 -7.22 -5.61 -3.44
C ARG A 52 -6.73 -4.18 -3.28
N SER A 53 -7.04 -3.58 -2.14
CA SER A 53 -6.45 -2.31 -1.69
C SER A 53 -5.32 -2.61 -0.71
N VAL A 54 -4.10 -2.23 -1.06
CA VAL A 54 -2.90 -2.52 -0.27
C VAL A 54 -2.26 -1.20 0.17
N GLU A 55 -2.13 -1.01 1.48
CA GLU A 55 -1.31 0.04 2.05
C GLU A 55 0.15 -0.38 2.08
N LEU A 56 1.02 0.58 1.80
CA LEU A 56 2.46 0.41 1.72
C LEU A 56 3.14 1.31 2.73
N TYR A 57 4.10 0.77 3.48
CA TYR A 57 4.94 1.53 4.39
C TYR A 57 6.40 1.41 3.96
N PHE A 58 7.01 2.51 3.53
CA PHE A 58 8.38 2.59 3.08
C PHE A 58 9.27 3.13 4.20
N ALA A 59 10.28 2.39 4.61
CA ALA A 59 11.25 2.82 5.60
C ALA A 59 12.69 2.61 5.09
N PRO A 60 13.62 3.55 5.32
CA PRO A 60 15.02 3.33 5.01
C PRO A 60 15.56 2.20 5.89
N PHE A 61 16.19 1.22 5.24
CA PHE A 61 16.92 0.15 5.90
C PHE A 61 18.40 0.35 5.57
N SER A 62 19.28 0.41 6.57
CA SER A 62 20.72 0.42 6.31
C SER A 62 21.39 -0.59 7.21
N ASP A 63 22.13 -1.51 6.59
CA ASP A 63 23.23 -2.18 7.26
C ASP A 63 24.49 -1.32 7.06
N GLU A 64 25.50 -1.43 7.94
CA GLU A 64 26.64 -0.50 8.00
C GLU A 64 27.42 -0.33 6.68
N GLU A 65 27.24 -1.24 5.71
CA GLU A 65 27.89 -1.23 4.39
C GLU A 65 26.95 -1.02 3.20
N SER A 66 25.62 -1.02 3.36
CA SER A 66 24.67 -0.85 2.25
C SER A 66 23.30 -0.33 2.69
N GLY A 67 22.85 0.75 2.04
CA GLY A 67 21.50 1.29 2.18
C GLY A 67 20.49 0.53 1.32
N GLY A 68 19.26 0.47 1.79
CA GLY A 68 18.13 -0.22 1.18
C GLY A 68 16.80 0.35 1.68
N VAL A 69 15.71 -0.25 1.20
CA VAL A 69 14.35 0.16 1.55
C VAL A 69 13.58 -1.05 2.03
N LEU A 70 13.01 -0.96 3.22
CA LEU A 70 12.04 -1.91 3.74
C LEU A 70 10.64 -1.45 3.32
N ILE A 71 9.85 -2.36 2.77
CA ILE A 71 8.47 -2.10 2.38
C ILE A 71 7.57 -3.09 3.10
N VAL A 72 6.60 -2.60 3.86
CA VAL A 72 5.57 -3.41 4.49
C VAL A 72 4.28 -3.24 3.70
N LEU A 73 3.64 -4.37 3.34
CA LEU A 73 2.37 -4.40 2.62
C LEU A 73 1.27 -4.81 3.59
N HIS A 74 0.19 -4.03 3.63
CA HIS A 74 -0.98 -4.32 4.45
C HIS A 74 -2.24 -4.36 3.58
N ASP A 75 -2.90 -5.51 3.53
CA ASP A 75 -4.17 -5.66 2.82
C ASP A 75 -5.30 -5.01 3.63
N VAL A 76 -5.81 -3.89 3.14
CA VAL A 76 -6.90 -3.11 3.75
C VAL A 76 -8.21 -3.26 2.97
N THR A 77 -8.33 -4.26 2.09
CA THR A 77 -9.47 -4.44 1.18
C THR A 77 -10.80 -4.53 1.93
N GLU A 78 -10.89 -5.37 2.97
CA GLU A 78 -12.13 -5.53 3.73
C GLU A 78 -12.48 -4.28 4.56
N HIS A 79 -11.46 -3.59 5.09
CA HIS A 79 -11.65 -2.32 5.78
C HIS A 79 -12.21 -1.24 4.85
N ARG A 80 -11.64 -1.11 3.65
CA ARG A 80 -12.10 -0.20 2.59
C ARG A 80 -13.55 -0.51 2.18
N LYS A 81 -13.86 -1.76 1.85
CA LYS A 81 -15.21 -2.21 1.48
C LYS A 81 -16.24 -1.91 2.57
N THR A 82 -15.86 -2.06 3.84
CA THR A 82 -16.76 -1.78 4.96
C THR A 82 -17.05 -0.29 5.09
N GLU A 83 -16.02 0.55 4.97
CA GLU A 83 -16.18 2.01 5.01
C GLU A 83 -16.99 2.52 3.81
N GLU A 84 -16.80 1.96 2.62
CA GLU A 84 -17.60 2.29 1.43
C GLU A 84 -19.07 1.94 1.61
N ARG A 85 -19.38 0.72 2.08
CA ARG A 85 -20.77 0.31 2.37
C ARG A 85 -21.42 1.21 3.42
N ARG A 86 -20.67 1.64 4.45
CA ARG A 86 -21.16 2.56 5.47
C ARG A 86 -21.48 3.93 4.88
N LYS A 87 -20.62 4.47 4.00
CA LYS A 87 -20.86 5.73 3.29
C LYS A 87 -22.08 5.63 2.39
N GLU A 88 -22.20 4.54 1.64
CA GLU A 88 -23.36 4.29 0.76
C GLU A 88 -24.66 4.17 1.57
N PHE A 89 -24.64 3.48 2.70
CA PHE A 89 -25.78 3.42 3.62
C PHE A 89 -26.20 4.81 4.12
N VAL A 90 -25.25 5.61 4.60
CA VAL A 90 -25.52 6.98 5.06
C VAL A 90 -26.07 7.86 3.94
N ALA A 91 -25.50 7.74 2.74
CA ALA A 91 -25.98 8.46 1.56
C ALA A 91 -27.42 8.04 1.20
N ASN A 92 -27.69 6.74 1.09
CA ASN A 92 -29.01 6.20 0.76
C ASN A 92 -30.07 6.65 1.77
N VAL A 93 -29.78 6.54 3.06
CA VAL A 93 -30.68 7.03 4.12
C VAL A 93 -30.88 8.56 4.02
N SER A 94 -29.83 9.32 3.71
CA SER A 94 -29.94 10.78 3.52
C SER A 94 -30.78 11.18 2.30
N HIS A 95 -30.72 10.38 1.23
CA HIS A 95 -31.51 10.58 0.02
C HIS A 95 -32.99 10.25 0.24
N GLU A 96 -33.30 9.18 0.97
CA GLU A 96 -34.67 8.82 1.37
C GLU A 96 -35.28 9.82 2.35
N LEU A 97 -34.47 10.45 3.21
CA LEU A 97 -34.93 11.51 4.13
C LEU A 97 -35.15 12.86 3.45
N ARG A 98 -34.46 13.17 2.33
CA ARG A 98 -34.59 14.46 1.61
C ARG A 98 -35.65 14.48 0.53
N THR A 99 -35.99 13.32 -0.04
CA THR A 99 -37.03 13.22 -1.06
C THR A 99 -38.08 12.26 -0.53
N PRO A 100 -39.06 12.74 0.25
CA PRO A 100 -40.19 11.89 0.58
C PRO A 100 -40.94 11.64 -0.72
N LEU A 101 -41.11 10.39 -1.10
CA LEU A 101 -42.37 10.00 -1.76
C LEU A 101 -43.50 10.21 -0.75
#